data_AF-A0A6I9MY15-F1
#
_entry.id   AF-A0A6I9MY15-F1
#
_cell.length_a   1.000
_cell.length_b   1.000
_cell.length_c   1.000
_cell.angle_alpha   90.00
_cell.angle_beta   90.00
_cell.angle_gamma   90.00
#
_symmetry.space_group_name_H-M   'P 1'
#
loop_
_entity.id
_entity.type
_entity.pdbx_description
1 polymer ?
#
loop_
_entity_poly.entity_id
_entity_poly.type
_entity_poly.pdbx_seq_one_letter_code
_entity_poly.pdbx_strand_id
1 'polypeptide(L)'
;MMDLSTDIAFVSCYSYQYPTMDVIADMLPNVLQFFNFRTVIGVGVGVGAYILSKFALANPDSVEGLVLVNIDTNARGWIDWAAQKLVSVTSSLTEQIMSHLFSQEELSATTELVKFHRERISKASNLVNIELFWKTYNSRKDLNIDRNSTFKCPVMLVVGDQAPYEEAAVECNSKMDPTTTSFLKMADAGGLPQLTQVRTNYQRPSET
;
A
#
# COMPACT_ATOMS: atom_id res chain seq x y z
N MET A 1 34.70 31.01 -27.42
CA MET A 1 34.67 29.54 -27.55
C MET A 1 34.06 29.03 -26.26
N MET A 2 32.75 28.78 -26.28
CA MET A 2 31.98 28.33 -25.12
C MET A 2 32.27 26.85 -24.87
N ASP A 3 32.52 26.50 -23.62
CA ASP A 3 32.88 25.15 -23.18
C ASP A 3 31.63 24.25 -23.19
N LEU A 4 31.48 23.47 -24.27
CA LEU A 4 30.40 22.51 -24.47
C LEU A 4 30.35 21.39 -23.41
N SER A 5 31.37 21.25 -22.55
CA SER A 5 31.41 20.19 -21.54
C SER A 5 30.62 20.53 -20.28
N THR A 6 30.33 21.80 -20.03
CA THR A 6 29.59 22.22 -18.81
C THR A 6 28.07 22.21 -19.02
N ASP A 7 27.62 22.30 -20.28
CA ASP A 7 26.20 22.28 -20.63
C ASP A 7 25.60 20.86 -20.71
N ILE A 8 26.42 19.81 -20.87
CA ILE A 8 25.92 18.42 -20.88
C ILE A 8 25.48 17.96 -19.46
N ALA A 9 26.09 18.51 -18.41
CA ALA A 9 25.66 18.26 -17.02
C ALA A 9 24.38 19.03 -16.63
N PHE A 10 24.04 20.10 -17.37
CA PHE A 10 22.88 20.94 -17.08
C PHE A 10 21.57 20.40 -17.65
N VAL A 11 21.60 19.37 -18.50
CA VAL A 11 20.44 18.85 -19.24
C VAL A 11 19.70 17.70 -18.53
N SER A 12 20.10 17.21 -17.35
CA SER A 12 19.52 15.96 -16.78
C SER A 12 18.60 16.07 -15.54
N CYS A 13 18.27 17.25 -14.99
CA CYS A 13 17.59 17.30 -13.66
C CYS A 13 16.22 18.01 -13.60
N TYR A 14 15.68 18.54 -14.70
CA TYR A 14 14.31 19.08 -14.70
C TYR A 14 13.30 17.98 -15.02
N SER A 15 12.72 17.41 -13.95
CA SER A 15 11.66 16.40 -13.86
C SER A 15 12.12 14.93 -13.78
N TYR A 16 12.55 14.52 -12.59
CA TYR A 16 12.51 13.10 -12.24
C TYR A 16 11.06 12.61 -12.30
N GLN A 17 10.73 11.78 -13.30
CA GLN A 17 9.43 11.17 -13.42
C GLN A 17 9.37 9.94 -12.53
N TYR A 18 8.71 10.07 -11.38
CA TYR A 18 8.51 8.95 -10.47
C TYR A 18 7.66 7.86 -11.16
N PRO A 19 8.03 6.56 -11.05
CA PRO A 19 7.29 5.46 -11.66
C PRO A 19 5.80 5.46 -11.28
N THR A 20 4.92 5.10 -12.22
CA THR A 20 3.50 4.89 -11.91
C THR A 20 3.31 3.58 -11.12
N MET A 21 2.15 3.38 -10.47
CA MET A 21 1.87 2.09 -9.80
C MET A 21 1.96 0.90 -10.74
N ASP A 22 1.60 1.10 -12.02
CA ASP A 22 1.68 0.08 -13.06
C ASP A 22 3.14 -0.29 -13.32
N VAL A 23 3.99 0.72 -13.54
CA VAL A 23 5.42 0.52 -13.76
C VAL A 23 6.07 -0.13 -12.54
N ILE A 24 5.69 0.24 -11.31
CA ILE A 24 6.22 -0.39 -10.09
C ILE A 24 5.85 -1.88 -10.03
N ALA A 25 4.61 -2.24 -10.38
CA ALA A 25 4.19 -3.65 -10.44
C ALA A 25 4.98 -4.43 -11.52
N ASP A 26 5.22 -3.81 -12.67
CA ASP A 26 6.00 -4.38 -13.79
C ASP A 26 7.50 -4.54 -13.46
N MET A 27 7.99 -3.96 -12.37
CA MET A 27 9.35 -4.20 -11.88
C MET A 27 9.48 -5.52 -11.11
N LEU A 28 8.39 -6.07 -10.55
CA LEU A 28 8.45 -7.27 -9.71
C LEU A 28 8.93 -8.54 -10.44
N PRO A 29 8.56 -8.82 -11.71
CA PRO A 29 9.14 -9.94 -12.45
C PRO A 29 10.68 -9.90 -12.52
N ASN A 30 11.27 -8.70 -12.66
CA ASN A 30 12.72 -8.54 -12.70
C ASN A 30 13.38 -8.91 -11.37
N VAL A 31 12.72 -8.61 -10.24
CA VAL A 31 13.18 -9.01 -8.91
C VAL A 31 13.15 -10.53 -8.78
N LEU A 32 12.06 -11.18 -9.18
CA LEU A 32 11.97 -12.65 -9.15
C LEU A 32 13.04 -13.30 -10.01
N GLN A 33 13.25 -12.77 -11.22
CA GLN A 33 14.29 -13.26 -12.13
C GLN A 33 15.69 -13.10 -11.54
N PHE A 34 16.00 -11.93 -10.96
CA PHE A 34 17.31 -11.67 -10.37
C PHE A 34 17.65 -12.66 -9.24
N PHE A 35 16.67 -12.98 -8.39
CA PHE A 35 16.84 -13.94 -7.30
C PHE A 35 16.54 -15.39 -7.70
N ASN A 36 16.18 -15.65 -8.97
CA ASN A 36 15.80 -16.96 -9.48
C ASN A 36 14.63 -17.61 -8.73
N PHE A 37 13.64 -16.81 -8.33
CA PHE A 37 12.38 -17.29 -7.76
C PHE A 37 11.36 -17.58 -8.86
N ARG A 38 10.78 -18.78 -8.83
CA ARG A 38 9.74 -19.18 -9.79
C ARG A 38 8.36 -18.68 -9.38
N THR A 39 8.06 -18.73 -8.08
CA THR A 39 6.77 -18.37 -7.49
C THR A 39 6.98 -17.67 -6.16
N VAL A 40 6.00 -16.86 -5.74
CA VAL A 40 6.00 -16.17 -4.46
C VAL A 40 4.63 -16.19 -3.79
N ILE A 41 4.64 -16.04 -2.47
CA ILE A 41 3.47 -15.63 -1.68
C ILE A 41 3.66 -14.15 -1.36
N GLY A 42 2.77 -13.30 -1.86
CA GLY A 42 2.85 -11.85 -1.67
C GLY A 42 2.17 -11.41 -0.39
N VAL A 43 2.83 -10.55 0.41
CA VAL A 43 2.22 -9.89 1.57
C VAL A 43 2.35 -8.38 1.38
N GLY A 44 1.23 -7.68 1.29
CA GLY A 44 1.20 -6.24 1.02
C GLY A 44 0.27 -5.50 1.98
N VAL A 45 0.64 -4.26 2.29
CA VAL A 45 -0.18 -3.34 3.09
C VAL A 45 -0.50 -2.10 2.26
N GLY A 46 -1.77 -1.73 2.14
CA GLY A 46 -2.23 -0.54 1.43
C GLY A 46 -1.70 -0.48 0.00
N VAL A 47 -0.83 0.50 -0.28
CA VAL A 47 -0.16 0.64 -1.58
C VAL A 47 0.56 -0.63 -2.03
N GLY A 48 1.21 -1.34 -1.10
CA GLY A 48 1.89 -2.60 -1.40
C GLY A 48 0.91 -3.73 -1.76
N ALA A 49 -0.27 -3.74 -1.13
CA ALA A 49 -1.33 -4.69 -1.49
C ALA A 49 -1.85 -4.43 -2.91
N TYR A 50 -2.04 -3.16 -3.28
CA TYR A 50 -2.43 -2.77 -4.64
C TYR A 50 -1.39 -3.19 -5.69
N ILE A 51 -0.10 -2.91 -5.44
CA ILE A 51 1.00 -3.27 -6.37
C ILE A 51 1.08 -4.79 -6.56
N LEU A 52 1.06 -5.55 -5.47
CA LEU A 52 1.10 -7.02 -5.53
C LEU A 52 -0.12 -7.60 -6.23
N SER A 53 -1.29 -6.99 -6.04
CA SER A 53 -2.51 -7.37 -6.74
C SER A 53 -2.37 -7.16 -8.25
N LYS A 54 -1.86 -6.01 -8.69
CA LYS A 54 -1.56 -5.79 -10.12
C LYS A 54 -0.60 -6.83 -10.68
N PHE A 55 0.48 -7.11 -9.96
CA PHE A 55 1.46 -8.10 -10.37
C PHE A 55 0.85 -9.49 -10.50
N ALA A 56 0.02 -9.91 -9.54
CA ALA A 56 -0.65 -11.21 -9.56
C ALA A 56 -1.67 -11.36 -10.69
N LEU A 57 -2.37 -10.28 -11.06
CA LEU A 57 -3.26 -10.29 -12.22
C LEU A 57 -2.48 -10.44 -13.54
N ALA A 58 -1.32 -9.80 -13.64
CA ALA A 58 -0.47 -9.85 -14.83
C ALA A 58 0.35 -11.14 -14.95
N ASN A 59 0.75 -11.74 -13.82
CA ASN A 59 1.66 -12.89 -13.75
C ASN A 59 1.10 -13.97 -12.81
N PRO A 60 -0.09 -14.54 -13.11
CA PRO A 60 -0.77 -15.44 -12.18
C PRO A 60 0.03 -16.71 -11.87
N ASP A 61 0.85 -17.20 -12.81
CA ASP A 61 1.66 -18.40 -12.62
C ASP A 61 2.88 -18.17 -11.71
N SER A 62 3.19 -16.91 -11.39
CA SER A 62 4.28 -16.52 -10.49
C SER A 62 3.80 -16.26 -9.05
N VAL A 63 2.50 -16.37 -8.77
CA VAL A 63 1.92 -16.05 -7.46
C VAL A 63 1.13 -17.25 -6.92
N GLU A 64 1.59 -17.80 -5.80
CA GLU A 64 0.94 -18.92 -5.12
C GLU A 64 -0.10 -18.48 -4.10
N GLY A 65 -0.05 -17.23 -3.64
CA GLY A 65 -1.04 -16.67 -2.73
C GLY A 65 -0.77 -15.22 -2.39
N LEU A 66 -1.79 -14.54 -1.89
CA LEU A 66 -1.71 -13.14 -1.48
C LEU A 66 -2.28 -12.92 -0.08
N VAL A 67 -1.60 -12.09 0.71
CA VAL A 67 -2.13 -11.48 1.92
C VAL A 67 -2.20 -9.97 1.70
N LEU A 68 -3.41 -9.44 1.62
CA LEU A 68 -3.69 -8.07 1.23
C LEU A 68 -4.29 -7.33 2.43
N VAL A 69 -3.45 -6.59 3.14
CA VAL A 69 -3.85 -5.79 4.30
C VAL A 69 -4.27 -4.41 3.85
N ASN A 70 -5.44 -3.94 4.28
CA ASN A 70 -5.95 -2.59 3.99
C ASN A 70 -5.96 -2.26 2.49
N ILE A 71 -6.34 -3.22 1.65
CA ILE A 71 -6.38 -3.00 0.20
C ILE A 71 -7.54 -2.07 -0.18
N ASP A 72 -7.26 -1.17 -1.11
CA ASP A 72 -8.27 -0.40 -1.84
C ASP A 72 -8.00 -0.57 -3.33
N THR A 73 -8.93 -1.22 -4.02
CA THR A 73 -8.83 -1.54 -5.44
C THR A 73 -9.29 -0.39 -6.33
N ASN A 74 -9.98 0.60 -5.78
CA ASN A 74 -10.61 1.64 -6.59
C ASN A 74 -9.66 2.83 -6.75
N ALA A 75 -9.78 3.50 -7.90
CA ALA A 75 -9.30 4.86 -8.07
C ALA A 75 -10.05 5.76 -7.08
N ARG A 76 -9.38 6.82 -6.62
CA ARG A 76 -10.07 7.77 -5.74
C ARG A 76 -11.20 8.45 -6.48
N GLY A 77 -12.38 8.44 -5.87
CA GLY A 77 -13.53 9.18 -6.38
C GLY A 77 -13.22 10.68 -6.49
N TRP A 78 -13.93 11.38 -7.37
CA TRP A 78 -13.79 12.82 -7.55
C TRP A 78 -14.06 13.63 -6.25
N ILE A 79 -14.92 13.10 -5.36
CA ILE A 79 -15.18 13.66 -4.02
C ILE A 79 -13.96 13.47 -3.12
N ASP A 80 -13.39 12.27 -3.10
CA ASP A 80 -12.16 11.99 -2.34
C ASP A 80 -11.00 12.83 -2.86
N TRP A 81 -10.91 13.03 -4.17
CA TRP A 81 -9.93 13.92 -4.80
C TRP A 81 -10.13 15.39 -4.39
N ALA A 82 -11.37 15.87 -4.30
CA ALA A 82 -11.66 17.24 -3.88
C ALA A 82 -11.36 17.45 -2.39
N ALA A 83 -11.76 16.50 -1.53
CA ALA A 83 -11.43 16.49 -0.12
C ALA A 83 -9.91 16.44 0.08
N GLN A 84 -9.21 15.60 -0.68
CA GLN A 84 -7.75 15.52 -0.74
C GLN A 84 -7.11 16.83 -1.16
N LYS A 85 -7.64 17.54 -2.16
CA LYS A 85 -7.10 18.84 -2.58
C LYS A 85 -7.26 19.87 -1.47
N LEU A 86 -8.42 19.92 -0.80
CA LEU A 86 -8.64 20.82 0.33
C LEU A 86 -7.72 20.50 1.50
N VAL A 87 -7.57 19.21 1.83
CA VAL A 87 -6.65 18.73 2.86
C VAL A 87 -5.20 19.00 2.44
N SER A 88 -4.83 18.83 1.17
CA SER A 88 -3.46 19.09 0.68
C SER A 88 -3.07 20.56 0.70
N VAL A 89 -4.05 21.48 0.63
CA VAL A 89 -3.81 22.93 0.78
C VAL A 89 -3.67 23.32 2.25
N THR A 90 -4.29 22.58 3.16
CA THR A 90 -4.42 22.95 4.59
C THR A 90 -3.60 22.08 5.55
N SER A 91 -3.05 20.96 5.10
CA SER A 91 -2.34 19.99 5.93
C SER A 91 -0.99 19.58 5.32
N SER A 92 -0.02 19.32 6.20
CA SER A 92 1.30 18.81 5.80
C SER A 92 1.19 17.41 5.20
N LEU A 93 2.15 17.01 4.35
CA LEU A 93 2.25 15.65 3.82
C LEU A 93 2.24 14.61 4.95
N THR A 94 2.89 14.90 6.08
CA THR A 94 2.88 14.05 7.26
C THR A 94 1.46 13.78 7.74
N GLU A 95 0.63 14.81 7.90
CA GLU A 95 -0.75 14.64 8.38
C GLU A 95 -1.61 13.87 7.37
N GLN A 96 -1.40 14.08 6.07
CA GLN A 96 -2.07 13.29 5.04
C GLN A 96 -1.74 11.81 5.16
N ILE A 97 -0.46 11.46 5.31
CA ILE A 97 -0.03 10.07 5.48
C ILE A 97 -0.54 9.51 6.82
N MET A 98 -0.54 10.30 7.89
CA MET A 98 -1.08 9.87 9.18
C MET A 98 -2.57 9.52 9.08
N SER A 99 -3.36 10.36 8.40
CA SER A 99 -4.79 10.09 8.14
C SER A 99 -5.02 8.89 7.20
N HIS A 100 -4.03 8.54 6.39
CA HIS A 100 -4.04 7.33 5.57
C HIS A 100 -3.71 6.08 6.38
N LEU A 101 -2.91 6.18 7.44
CA LEU A 101 -2.42 5.02 8.20
C LEU A 101 -3.29 4.69 9.42
N PHE A 102 -3.97 5.67 10.01
CA PHE A 102 -4.68 5.54 11.29
C PHE A 102 -6.12 6.06 11.19
N SER A 103 -7.02 5.49 11.99
CA SER A 103 -8.39 6.02 12.13
C SER A 103 -8.39 7.38 12.84
N GLN A 104 -9.47 8.13 12.71
CA GLN A 104 -9.61 9.42 13.40
C GLN A 104 -9.60 9.27 14.93
N GLU A 105 -10.10 8.15 15.44
CA GLU A 105 -10.07 7.82 16.86
C GLU A 105 -8.64 7.58 17.35
N GLU A 106 -7.84 6.82 16.59
CA GLU A 106 -6.42 6.58 16.91
C GLU A 106 -5.62 7.88 16.90
N LEU A 107 -5.84 8.73 15.90
CA LEU A 107 -5.18 10.03 15.79
C LEU A 107 -5.56 10.95 16.95
N SER A 108 -6.83 10.96 17.35
CA SER A 108 -7.31 11.76 18.48
C SER A 108 -6.77 11.24 19.82
N ALA A 109 -6.70 9.92 19.99
CA ALA A 109 -6.13 9.28 21.17
C ALA A 109 -4.62 9.52 21.32
N THR A 110 -3.93 9.88 20.22
CA THR A 110 -2.50 10.23 20.21
C THR A 110 -1.63 9.18 20.91
N THR A 111 -1.85 7.90 20.56
CA THR A 111 -1.12 6.76 21.14
C THR A 111 0.39 6.87 20.89
N GLU A 112 1.19 6.10 21.63
CA GLU A 112 2.64 6.04 21.41
C GLU A 112 2.99 5.62 19.98
N LEU A 113 2.21 4.70 19.41
CA LEU A 113 2.36 4.26 18.02
C LEU A 113 2.13 5.43 17.04
N VAL A 114 1.07 6.22 17.25
CA VAL A 114 0.77 7.40 16.43
C VAL A 114 1.88 8.44 16.52
N LYS A 115 2.37 8.74 17.74
CA LYS A 115 3.49 9.68 17.94
C LYS A 115 4.75 9.20 17.24
N PHE A 116 5.10 7.92 17.41
CA PHE A 116 6.26 7.30 16.78
C PHE A 116 6.20 7.41 15.25
N HIS A 117 5.07 7.05 14.64
CA HIS A 117 4.90 7.13 13.19
C HIS A 117 4.94 8.57 12.68
N ARG A 118 4.29 9.51 13.39
CA ARG A 118 4.29 10.93 13.03
C ARG A 118 5.70 11.51 13.03
N GLU A 119 6.48 11.23 14.08
CA GLU A 119 7.87 11.67 14.17
C GLU A 119 8.75 11.05 13.08
N ARG A 120 8.58 9.75 12.82
CA ARG A 120 9.36 9.04 11.79
C ARG A 120 9.12 9.63 10.40
N ILE A 121 7.86 9.95 10.06
CA ILE A 121 7.53 10.55 8.77
C ILE A 121 8.04 11.98 8.70
N SER A 122 7.82 12.80 9.73
CA SER A 122 8.24 14.21 9.71
C SER A 122 9.75 14.40 9.67
N LYS A 123 10.52 13.48 10.24
CA LYS A 123 11.99 13.50 10.25
C LYS A 123 12.61 12.70 9.10
N ALA A 124 11.82 12.20 8.15
CA ALA A 124 12.35 11.41 7.03
C ALA A 124 13.25 12.28 6.14
N SER A 125 14.48 11.84 5.88
CA SER A 125 15.43 12.57 5.03
C SER A 125 15.03 12.58 3.56
N ASN A 126 14.15 11.67 3.14
CA ASN A 126 13.70 11.47 1.76
C ASN A 126 12.24 11.88 1.54
N LEU A 127 11.73 12.88 2.26
CA LEU A 127 10.35 13.37 2.14
C LEU A 127 9.91 13.66 0.70
N VAL A 128 10.82 14.16 -0.14
CA VAL A 128 10.55 14.41 -1.58
C VAL A 128 10.12 13.12 -2.30
N ASN A 129 10.81 12.01 -2.06
CA ASN A 129 10.48 10.73 -2.68
C ASN A 129 9.19 10.13 -2.11
N ILE A 130 8.94 10.34 -0.82
CA ILE A 130 7.69 9.94 -0.17
C ILE A 130 6.51 10.70 -0.79
N GLU A 131 6.66 12.00 -1.03
CA GLU A 131 5.64 12.82 -1.67
C GLU A 131 5.34 12.36 -3.11
N LEU A 132 6.39 12.07 -3.89
CA LEU A 132 6.23 11.54 -5.24
C LEU A 132 5.50 10.19 -5.24
N PHE A 133 5.88 9.28 -4.34
CA PHE A 133 5.21 8.00 -4.18
C PHE A 133 3.74 8.16 -3.77
N TRP A 134 3.47 9.07 -2.83
CA TRP A 134 2.11 9.40 -2.38
C TRP A 134 1.25 9.95 -3.51
N LYS A 135 1.79 10.88 -4.31
CA LYS A 135 1.12 11.42 -5.50
C LYS A 135 0.78 10.33 -6.50
N THR A 136 1.74 9.44 -6.81
CA THR A 136 1.50 8.30 -7.70
C THR A 136 0.39 7.38 -7.17
N TYR A 137 0.36 7.11 -5.86
CA TYR A 137 -0.69 6.29 -5.26
C TYR A 137 -2.07 6.93 -5.37
N ASN A 138 -2.14 8.24 -5.17
CA ASN A 138 -3.39 8.99 -5.23
C ASN A 138 -3.93 9.10 -6.67
N SER A 139 -3.07 8.93 -7.68
CA SER A 139 -3.42 8.86 -9.10
C SER A 139 -3.59 7.43 -9.63
N ARG A 140 -3.70 6.42 -8.75
CA ARG A 140 -3.92 5.02 -9.18
C ARG A 140 -5.24 4.88 -9.94
N LYS A 141 -5.28 3.88 -10.80
CA LYS A 141 -6.48 3.48 -11.56
C LYS A 141 -7.22 2.38 -10.79
N ASP A 142 -8.44 2.07 -11.22
CA ASP A 142 -9.16 0.91 -10.71
C ASP A 142 -8.39 -0.37 -11.04
N LEU A 143 -8.26 -1.24 -10.04
CA LEU A 143 -7.97 -2.65 -10.23
C LEU A 143 -9.30 -3.28 -10.66
N ASN A 144 -9.46 -3.51 -11.97
CA ASN A 144 -10.67 -4.12 -12.55
C ASN A 144 -10.77 -5.60 -12.17
N ILE A 145 -10.99 -5.87 -10.88
CA ILE A 145 -11.33 -7.20 -10.38
C ILE A 145 -12.83 -7.35 -10.54
N ASP A 146 -13.22 -8.26 -11.41
CA ASP A 146 -14.59 -8.76 -11.51
C ASP A 146 -14.59 -10.27 -11.39
N ARG A 147 -15.79 -10.88 -11.34
CA ARG A 147 -15.94 -12.33 -11.20
C ARG A 147 -15.37 -13.14 -12.37
N ASN A 148 -15.10 -12.51 -13.50
CA ASN A 148 -14.52 -13.15 -14.69
C ASN A 148 -12.99 -12.94 -14.78
N SER A 149 -12.44 -12.01 -14.00
CA SER A 149 -11.03 -11.64 -13.95
C SER A 149 -10.55 -11.52 -12.50
N THR A 150 -10.76 -12.58 -11.72
CA THR A 150 -10.27 -12.71 -10.33
C THR A 150 -8.83 -13.23 -10.27
N PHE A 151 -8.21 -13.18 -9.09
CA PHE A 151 -6.92 -13.82 -8.87
C PHE A 151 -7.04 -15.35 -9.01
N LYS A 152 -6.07 -15.96 -9.69
CA LYS A 152 -5.98 -17.42 -9.80
C LYS A 152 -5.43 -18.11 -8.55
N CYS A 153 -4.87 -17.34 -7.62
CA CYS A 153 -4.30 -17.82 -6.38
C CYS A 153 -5.23 -17.54 -5.19
N PRO A 154 -5.09 -18.30 -4.07
CA PRO A 154 -5.77 -17.98 -2.83
C PRO A 154 -5.40 -16.59 -2.29
N VAL A 155 -6.40 -15.87 -1.77
CA VAL A 155 -6.23 -14.53 -1.23
C VAL A 155 -6.75 -14.44 0.20
N MET A 156 -5.97 -13.86 1.10
CA MET A 156 -6.40 -13.46 2.44
C MET A 156 -6.47 -11.94 2.51
N LEU A 157 -7.69 -11.41 2.57
CA LEU A 157 -7.97 -10.01 2.81
C LEU A 157 -7.93 -9.75 4.32
N VAL A 158 -7.20 -8.73 4.76
CA VAL A 158 -7.07 -8.36 6.18
C VAL A 158 -7.38 -6.88 6.37
N VAL A 159 -8.24 -6.57 7.33
CA VAL A 159 -8.54 -5.17 7.70
C VAL A 159 -8.84 -5.07 9.18
N GLY A 160 -8.43 -3.97 9.81
CA GLY A 160 -8.83 -3.67 11.19
C GLY A 160 -10.26 -3.13 11.24
N ASP A 161 -10.97 -3.43 12.32
CA ASP A 161 -12.25 -2.76 12.63
C ASP A 161 -12.02 -1.26 12.82
N GLN A 162 -12.91 -0.44 12.26
CA GLN A 162 -12.81 1.04 12.24
C GLN A 162 -11.56 1.58 11.51
N ALA A 163 -10.87 0.75 10.72
CA ALA A 163 -9.76 1.21 9.90
C ALA A 163 -10.25 2.08 8.73
N PRO A 164 -9.44 3.02 8.22
CA PRO A 164 -9.81 3.85 7.06
C PRO A 164 -10.16 3.07 5.77
N TYR A 165 -9.77 1.79 5.68
CA TYR A 165 -9.99 0.93 4.50
C TYR A 165 -11.05 -0.14 4.72
N GLU A 166 -11.80 -0.10 5.83
CA GLU A 166 -12.79 -1.13 6.13
C GLU A 166 -13.79 -1.31 4.97
N GLU A 167 -14.42 -0.22 4.53
CA GLU A 167 -15.39 -0.24 3.43
C GLU A 167 -14.77 -0.74 2.12
N ALA A 168 -13.57 -0.26 1.79
CA ALA A 168 -12.85 -0.65 0.57
C ALA A 168 -12.48 -2.15 0.57
N ALA A 169 -12.07 -2.69 1.71
CA ALA A 169 -11.74 -4.12 1.85
C ALA A 169 -13.00 -4.99 1.76
N VAL A 170 -14.12 -4.55 2.33
CA VAL A 170 -15.43 -5.22 2.21
C VAL A 170 -15.91 -5.22 0.77
N GLU A 171 -15.79 -4.08 0.07
CA GLU A 171 -16.13 -3.97 -1.35
C GLU A 171 -15.25 -4.90 -2.20
N CYS A 172 -13.94 -4.91 -1.96
CA CYS A 172 -13.01 -5.82 -2.62
C CYS A 172 -13.43 -7.27 -2.43
N ASN A 173 -13.75 -7.69 -1.20
CA ASN A 173 -14.20 -9.06 -0.91
C ASN A 173 -15.46 -9.45 -1.71
N SER A 174 -16.40 -8.51 -1.92
CA SER A 174 -17.63 -8.77 -2.66
C SER A 174 -17.43 -9.10 -4.16
N LYS A 175 -16.31 -8.65 -4.73
CA LYS A 175 -15.92 -8.85 -6.14
C LYS A 175 -15.12 -10.14 -6.36
N MET A 176 -14.65 -10.78 -5.30
CA MET A 176 -13.71 -11.90 -5.32
C MET A 176 -14.42 -13.26 -5.34
N ASP A 177 -13.68 -14.31 -5.71
CA ASP A 177 -14.18 -15.69 -5.62
C ASP A 177 -14.18 -16.14 -4.15
N PRO A 178 -15.35 -16.47 -3.56
CA PRO A 178 -15.46 -16.86 -2.16
C PRO A 178 -14.84 -18.24 -1.85
N THR A 179 -14.56 -19.07 -2.87
CA THR A 179 -13.95 -20.39 -2.67
C THR A 179 -12.44 -20.32 -2.45
N THR A 180 -11.80 -19.24 -2.92
CA THR A 180 -10.35 -19.03 -2.84
C THR A 180 -9.99 -17.79 -2.01
N THR A 181 -10.98 -17.03 -1.54
CA THR A 181 -10.77 -15.80 -0.75
C THR A 181 -11.22 -15.98 0.69
N SER A 182 -10.34 -15.65 1.64
CA SER A 182 -10.64 -15.53 3.06
C SER A 182 -10.63 -14.06 3.46
N PHE A 183 -11.57 -13.64 4.31
CA PHE A 183 -11.65 -12.28 4.82
C PHE A 183 -11.52 -12.25 6.35
N LEU A 184 -10.46 -11.62 6.83
CA LEU A 184 -10.15 -11.46 8.25
C LEU A 184 -10.35 -10.00 8.67
N LYS A 185 -11.48 -9.73 9.33
CA LYS A 185 -11.71 -8.47 10.02
C LYS A 185 -11.22 -8.58 11.47
N MET A 186 -10.23 -7.78 11.84
CA MET A 186 -9.57 -7.84 13.15
C MET A 186 -10.19 -6.81 14.09
N ALA A 187 -10.91 -7.27 15.12
CA ALA A 187 -11.49 -6.40 16.14
C ALA A 187 -10.40 -5.64 16.90
N ASP A 188 -10.61 -4.37 17.23
CA ASP A 188 -9.67 -3.53 18.00
C ASP A 188 -8.25 -3.41 17.39
N ALA A 189 -8.12 -3.54 16.06
CA ALA A 189 -6.83 -3.54 15.38
C ALA A 189 -6.45 -2.19 14.73
N GLY A 190 -7.44 -1.30 14.52
CA GLY A 190 -7.22 0.03 13.95
C GLY A 190 -6.61 0.00 12.55
N GLY A 191 -5.95 1.10 12.17
CA GLY A 191 -5.40 1.28 10.82
C GLY A 191 -4.16 0.45 10.50
N LEU A 192 -3.46 -0.13 11.50
CA LEU A 192 -2.25 -0.94 11.30
C LEU A 192 -2.35 -2.30 12.02
N PRO A 193 -3.23 -3.21 11.58
CA PRO A 193 -3.47 -4.50 12.25
C PRO A 193 -2.20 -5.35 12.38
N GLN A 194 -1.27 -5.23 11.42
CA GLN A 194 0.02 -5.92 11.42
C GLN A 194 0.99 -5.44 12.51
N LEU A 195 0.70 -4.33 13.19
CA LEU A 195 1.53 -3.82 14.30
C LEU A 195 0.81 -3.94 15.64
N THR A 196 -0.52 -3.77 15.65
CA THR A 196 -1.32 -3.77 16.89
C THR A 196 -1.64 -5.17 17.40
N GLN A 197 -1.67 -6.18 16.52
CA GLN A 197 -2.16 -7.53 16.88
C GLN A 197 -1.23 -8.67 16.47
N VAL A 198 0.08 -8.41 16.43
CA VAL A 198 1.06 -9.49 16.29
C VAL A 198 0.99 -10.37 17.53
N ARG A 199 0.54 -11.62 17.39
CA ARG A 199 0.61 -12.61 18.49
C ARG A 199 2.07 -12.86 18.87
N THR A 200 2.53 -12.25 19.95
CA THR A 200 3.83 -12.54 20.60
C THR A 200 3.72 -13.71 21.57
N ASN A 201 3.14 -14.85 21.15
CA ASN A 201 3.08 -16.05 21.98
C ASN A 201 3.76 -17.24 21.29
N TYR A 202 5.10 -17.25 21.33
CA TYR A 202 5.84 -18.50 21.47
C TYR A 202 6.33 -18.58 22.92
N GLN A 203 5.43 -18.94 23.84
CA GLN A 203 5.86 -19.54 25.09
C GLN A 203 6.16 -21.00 24.78
N ARG A 204 7.45 -21.36 24.80
CA ARG A 204 7.91 -22.75 24.76
C ARG A 204 7.15 -23.51 25.86
N PRO A 205 6.52 -24.66 25.61
CA PRO A 205 5.89 -25.44 26.68
C PRO A 205 6.95 -25.71 27.74
N SER A 206 6.67 -25.37 29.00
CA SER A 206 7.52 -25.80 30.11
C SER A 206 7.44 -27.32 30.15
N GLU A 207 8.57 -27.98 29.91
CA GLU A 207 8.73 -29.39 30.18
C GLU A 207 8.45 -29.63 31.66
N THR A 208 7.47 -30.48 31.94
CA THR A 208 7.20 -31.10 33.25
C THR A 208 7.29 -32.59 33.10
#